data_AF-A0A6G1H2L7-F1
#
_entry.id   AF-A0A6G1H2L7-F1
#
_cell.length_a   1.000
_cell.length_b   1.000
_cell.length_c   1.000
_cell.angle_alpha   90.00
_cell.angle_beta   90.00
_cell.angle_gamma   90.00
#
_symmetry.space_group_name_H-M   'P 1'
#
loop_
_entity.id
_entity.type
_entity.pdbx_description
1 polymer ?
#
loop_
_entity_poly.entity_id
_entity_poly.type
_entity_poly.pdbx_seq_one_letter_code
_entity_poly.pdbx_strand_id
1 'polypeptide(L)' 'TIGVICALVIEMAAFVVMLDETHDPLPEFEDDQNSYTFGKIGNHNIVVTCLHDPQ' A
#
# COMPACT_ATOMS: atom_id res chain seq x y z
N THR A 1 8.73 8.36 5.90
CA THR A 1 8.03 7.42 5.00
C THR A 1 8.18 6.03 5.57
N ILE A 2 7.12 5.23 5.53
CA ILE A 2 7.06 3.88 6.09
C ILE A 2 6.49 2.94 5.01
N GLY A 3 7.13 1.80 4.79
CA GLY A 3 6.62 0.73 3.95
C GLY A 3 6.01 -0.38 4.80
N VAL A 4 4.83 -0.87 4.41
CA VAL A 4 4.10 -1.95 5.07
C VAL A 4 3.91 -3.07 4.05
N ILE A 5 4.44 -4.24 4.37
CA ILE A 5 4.30 -5.45 3.57
C ILE A 5 3.45 -6.43 4.38
N CYS A 6 2.25 -6.70 3.89
CA CYS A 6 1.30 -7.61 4.52
C CYS A 6 1.45 -9.02 3.95
N ALA A 7 1.18 -10.04 4.78
CA ALA A 7 1.13 -11.41 4.30
C ALA A 7 -0.24 -11.75 3.72
N LEU A 8 -1.30 -11.12 4.24
CA LEU A 8 -2.67 -11.36 3.83
C LEU A 8 -3.34 -10.09 3.32
N VAL A 9 -4.19 -10.25 2.30
CA VAL A 9 -4.99 -9.17 1.71
C VAL A 9 -5.86 -8.46 2.76
N ILE A 10 -6.35 -9.19 3.78
CA ILE A 10 -7.15 -8.60 4.85
C ILE A 10 -6.33 -7.64 5.74
N GLU A 11 -5.04 -7.89 5.93
CA GLU A 11 -4.16 -7.00 6.66
C GLU A 11 -3.90 -5.73 5.84
N MET A 12 -3.66 -5.88 4.53
CA MET A 12 -3.55 -4.74 3.62
C MET A 12 -4.84 -3.90 3.63
N ALA A 13 -6.01 -4.52 3.52
CA ALA A 13 -7.30 -3.83 3.59
C ALA A 13 -7.47 -3.04 4.91
N ALA A 14 -7.05 -3.62 6.04
CA ALA A 14 -7.07 -2.91 7.32
C ALA A 14 -6.16 -1.67 7.30
N PHE A 15 -4.94 -1.78 6.77
CA PHE A 15 -4.04 -0.64 6.62
C PHE A 15 -4.57 0.43 5.66
N VAL A 16 -5.16 0.04 4.53
CA VAL A 16 -5.76 0.97 3.57
C VAL A 16 -6.92 1.75 4.21
N VAL A 17 -7.77 1.08 5.01
CA VAL A 17 -8.87 1.73 5.75
C VAL A 17 -8.36 2.67 6.84
N MET A 18 -7.17 2.43 7.40
CA MET A 18 -6.56 3.31 8.40
C MET A 18 -5.87 4.55 7.82
N LEU A 19 -5.76 4.68 6.49
CA LEU A 19 -5.16 5.86 5.88
C LEU A 19 -6.05 7.09 6.10
N ASP A 20 -5.43 8.21 6.50
CA ASP A 20 -6.12 9.51 6.57
C ASP A 20 -6.38 10.09 5.18
N GLU A 21 -5.49 9.78 4.24
CA GLU A 21 -5.52 10.24 2.85
C GLU A 21 -4.87 9.18 1.95
N THR A 22 -5.46 8.95 0.78
CA THR A 22 -4.87 8.13 -0.29
C THR A 22 -4.25 9.06 -1.32
N HIS A 23 -3.03 8.75 -1.77
CA HIS A 23 -2.32 9.47 -2.82
C HIS A 23 -2.49 8.74 -4.16
N ASP A 24 -2.28 9.47 -5.25
CA ASP A 24 -2.25 8.87 -6.59
C ASP A 24 -1.17 7.79 -6.70
N PRO A 25 -1.43 6.71 -7.46
CA PRO A 25 -0.44 5.68 -7.71
C PRO A 25 0.77 6.23 -8.46
N LEU A 26 1.94 5.67 -8.15
CA LEU A 26 3.17 5.93 -8.92
C LEU A 26 3.16 5.16 -10.23
N PRO A 27 3.96 5.57 -11.24
CA PRO A 27 4.16 4.79 -12.45
C PRO A 27 4.58 3.35 -12.11
N GLU A 28 3.90 2.39 -12.71
CA GLU A 28 4.22 0.97 -12.56
C GLU A 28 5.63 0.68 -13.12
N PHE A 29 6.36 -0.20 -12.44
CA PHE A 29 7.60 -0.75 -12.95
C PHE A 29 7.28 -2.08 -13.64
N GLU A 30 7.68 -2.23 -14.91
CA GLU A 30 7.31 -3.40 -15.73
C GLU A 30 7.66 -4.76 -15.08
N ASP A 31 8.72 -4.81 -14.29
CA ASP A 31 9.19 -6.02 -13.59
C ASP A 31 8.60 -6.20 -12.18
N ASP A 32 7.83 -5.24 -11.68
CA ASP A 32 7.21 -5.29 -10.34
C ASP A 32 5.72 -5.60 -10.45
N GLN A 33 5.36 -6.82 -10.06
CA GLN A 33 3.98 -7.30 -10.07
C GLN A 33 3.22 -6.98 -8.76
N ASN A 34 3.87 -6.30 -7.81
CA ASN A 34 3.21 -5.93 -6.56
C ASN A 34 2.25 -4.76 -6.79
N SER A 35 1.07 -4.85 -6.17
CA SER A 35 0.11 -3.75 -6.10
C SER A 35 0.39 -2.93 -4.84
N TYR A 36 0.53 -1.62 -5.01
CA TYR A 36 0.84 -0.68 -3.93
C TYR A 36 -0.28 0.32 -3.76
N THR A 37 -0.67 0.55 -2.50
CA THR A 37 -1.50 1.69 -2.10
C THR A 37 -0.63 2.74 -1.42
N PHE A 38 -0.76 3.98 -1.86
CA PHE A 38 -0.01 5.12 -1.33
C PHE A 38 -0.94 6.02 -0.52
N GLY A 39 -0.45 6.54 0.59
CA GLY A 39 -1.25 7.45 1.41
C GLY A 39 -0.48 8.01 2.59
N LYS A 40 -1.20 8.44 3.64
CA LYS A 40 -0.61 8.90 4.88
C LYS A 40 -1.40 8.50 6.12
N ILE A 41 -0.69 8.40 7.24
CA ILE A 41 -1.25 8.36 8.60
C ILE A 41 -0.54 9.45 9.41
N GLY A 42 -1.30 10.43 9.89
CA GLY A 42 -0.79 11.66 10.48
C GLY A 42 0.19 12.38 9.54
N ASN A 43 1.42 12.58 10.02
CA ASN A 43 2.50 13.24 9.27
C ASN A 43 3.42 12.24 8.54
N HIS A 44 3.04 10.95 8.47
CA HIS A 44 3.85 9.91 7.86
C HIS A 44 3.24 9.44 6.55
N ASN A 45 4.01 9.55 5.47
CA ASN A 45 3.69 8.89 4.20
C ASN A 45 3.83 7.37 4.36
N ILE A 46 2.79 6.63 3.98
CA ILE A 46 2.69 5.18 4.07
C ILE A 46 2.58 4.60 2.66
N VAL A 47 3.27 3.48 2.42
CA VAL A 47 3.08 2.63 1.25
C VAL A 47 2.70 1.24 1.75
N VAL A 48 1.60 0.69 1.27
CA VAL A 48 1.07 -0.61 1.70
C VAL A 48 1.01 -1.56 0.50
N THR A 49 1.48 -2.78 0.66
CA THR A 49 1.35 -3.86 -0.34
C THR A 49 1.14 -5.21 0.36
N CYS A 50 0.76 -6.23 -0.41
CA CYS A 50 0.59 -7.61 0.06
C CYS A 50 1.46 -8.56 -0.78
N LEU A 51 2.09 -9.56 -0.14
CA LEU A 51 3.00 -10.52 -0.80
C LEU A 51 2.34 -11.35 -1.93
N HIS A 52 1.02 -11.52 -1.86
CA HIS A 52 0.21 -12.14 -2.89
C HIS A 52 -1.07 -11.32 -3.03
N ASP A 53 -0.95 -10.10 -3.55
CA ASP A 53 -2.13 -9.32 -3.92
C ASP A 53 -2.68 -9.86 -5.26
N PRO A 54 -3.83 -10.55 -5.29
CA PRO A 54 -4.47 -10.83 -6.57
C PRO A 54 -4.96 -9.48 -7.12
N GLN A 55 -4.33 -9.02 -8.21
CA GLN A 55 -4.76 -7.83 -8.95
C GLN A 55 -6.25 -7.86 -9.29
#